data_AF-A0A150JPP0-F1
#
_entry.id   AF-A0A150JPP0-F1
#
_cell.length_a   1.000
_cell.length_b   1.000
_cell.length_c   1.000
_cell.angle_alpha   90.00
_cell.angle_beta   90.00
_cell.angle_gamma   90.00
#
_symmetry.space_group_name_H-M   'P 1'
#
loop_
_entity.id
_entity.type
_entity.pdbx_description
1 polymer ?
#
loop_
_entity_poly.entity_id
_entity_poly.type
_entity_poly.pdbx_seq_one_letter_code
_entity_poly.pdbx_strand_id
1 'polypeptide(L)'
;MQDFVSRYETDLIRYTNQFIRLKKQQWEKFRENWENGPEEEEEAPAPEESRQVLSRMKHWLKRKDTAETEEQAAPVSPAPPGELDFAPQLAFLPETEDQLKKLFLDQLFRFQLKWASSTLLQQSEIPAVLYFDPDLKYFLQRFPDTFLLMYRPVFSFKKAVLEMEHLLISPMAVWCIAFVEKEKDAVFFGSNGRFWKKRTARNEEKILNPAIALARTEKIVRSILKRHDITFPVERALICRNGFIQWPDAPDGLHILDKRPHAEWFRHQRNLRSPFKYMQLKAAQVLLNECLATNTSSGNSGAARGGGGE
;
A
#
# COMPACT_ATOMS: atom_id res chain seq x y z
N MET A 1 3.67 17.68 -8.92
CA MET A 1 2.58 16.79 -8.52
C MET A 1 2.60 15.63 -9.50
N GLN A 2 2.60 14.40 -9.02
CA GLN A 2 2.71 13.21 -9.88
C GLN A 2 1.37 12.49 -9.85
N ASP A 3 0.79 12.31 -11.01
CA ASP A 3 -0.52 11.68 -11.19
C ASP A 3 -0.30 10.19 -11.51
N PHE A 4 -0.78 9.31 -10.62
CA PHE A 4 -0.71 7.87 -10.80
C PHE A 4 -2.10 7.32 -11.05
N VAL A 5 -2.24 6.45 -12.03
CA VAL A 5 -3.42 5.58 -12.09
C VAL A 5 -3.29 4.53 -11.00
N SER A 6 -4.38 4.22 -10.31
CA SER A 6 -4.36 3.18 -9.29
C SER A 6 -5.24 2.00 -9.69
N ARG A 7 -4.68 0.79 -9.62
CA ARG A 7 -5.46 -0.45 -9.82
C ARG A 7 -6.70 -0.50 -8.92
N TYR A 8 -6.55 0.03 -7.71
CA TYR A 8 -7.58 0.01 -6.68
C TYR A 8 -8.73 1.00 -6.93
N GLU A 9 -8.60 1.94 -7.87
CA GLU A 9 -9.69 2.84 -8.25
C GLU A 9 -10.82 2.09 -8.96
N THR A 10 -10.48 1.02 -9.69
CA THR A 10 -11.46 0.21 -10.42
C THR A 10 -12.26 -0.67 -9.47
N ASP A 11 -11.58 -1.41 -8.59
CA ASP A 11 -12.22 -2.27 -7.58
C ASP A 11 -11.25 -2.56 -6.43
N LEU A 12 -11.35 -1.78 -5.35
CA LEU A 12 -10.49 -1.93 -4.18
C LEU A 12 -10.52 -3.35 -3.63
N ILE A 13 -11.71 -3.93 -3.44
CA ILE A 13 -11.88 -5.23 -2.77
C ILE A 13 -11.27 -6.34 -3.61
N ARG A 14 -11.57 -6.37 -4.91
CA ARG A 14 -11.05 -7.38 -5.83
C ARG A 14 -9.52 -7.35 -5.86
N TYR A 15 -8.93 -6.19 -6.09
CA TYR A 15 -7.48 -6.10 -6.29
C TYR A 15 -6.69 -6.28 -5.00
N THR A 16 -7.25 -5.91 -3.85
CA THR A 16 -6.66 -6.25 -2.55
C THR A 16 -6.65 -7.77 -2.33
N ASN A 17 -7.76 -8.45 -2.58
CA ASN A 17 -7.83 -9.91 -2.42
C ASN A 17 -6.90 -10.65 -3.40
N GLN A 18 -6.83 -10.19 -4.66
CA GLN A 18 -5.92 -10.75 -5.66
C GLN A 18 -4.45 -10.61 -5.23
N PHE A 19 -4.05 -9.43 -4.76
CA PHE A 19 -2.68 -9.19 -4.32
C PHE A 19 -2.28 -10.06 -3.12
N ILE A 20 -3.16 -10.17 -2.12
CA ILE A 20 -2.91 -11.02 -0.94
C ILE A 20 -2.73 -12.48 -1.34
N ARG A 21 -3.60 -12.98 -2.23
CA ARG A 21 -3.51 -14.35 -2.74
C ARG A 21 -2.21 -14.58 -3.51
N LEU A 22 -1.86 -13.67 -4.41
CA LEU A 22 -0.62 -13.74 -5.19
C LEU A 22 0.60 -13.74 -4.27
N LYS A 23 0.67 -12.84 -3.29
CA LYS A 23 1.76 -12.78 -2.31
C LYS A 23 1.91 -14.11 -1.56
N LYS A 24 0.81 -14.70 -1.09
CA LYS A 24 0.83 -15.97 -0.35
C LYS A 24 1.35 -17.11 -1.22
N GLN A 25 0.81 -17.26 -2.43
CA GLN A 25 1.22 -18.30 -3.37
C GLN A 25 2.70 -18.17 -3.77
N GLN A 26 3.16 -16.95 -4.03
CA GLN A 26 4.56 -16.71 -4.42
C GLN A 26 5.52 -16.89 -3.26
N TRP A 27 5.10 -16.59 -2.02
CA TRP A 27 5.91 -16.89 -0.84
C TRP A 27 6.06 -18.40 -0.61
N GLU A 28 4.98 -19.17 -0.76
CA GLU A 28 4.99 -20.63 -0.62
C GLU A 28 5.94 -21.25 -1.65
N LYS A 29 5.81 -20.89 -2.93
CA LYS A 29 6.72 -21.35 -4.00
C LYS A 29 8.17 -20.94 -3.76
N PHE A 30 8.40 -19.68 -3.39
CA PHE A 30 9.75 -19.17 -3.14
C PHE A 30 10.44 -19.88 -1.97
N ARG A 31 9.66 -20.28 -0.95
CA ARG A 31 10.12 -21.06 0.18
C ARG A 31 10.40 -22.51 -0.20
N GLU A 32 9.51 -23.14 -0.95
CA GLU A 32 9.69 -24.51 -1.44
C GLU A 32 10.96 -24.63 -2.32
N ASN A 33 11.18 -23.70 -3.24
CA ASN A 33 12.39 -23.63 -4.07
C ASN A 33 13.68 -23.42 -3.26
N TRP A 34 13.58 -22.85 -2.06
CA TRP A 34 14.74 -22.71 -1.17
C TRP A 34 14.98 -23.99 -0.36
N GLU A 35 13.93 -24.64 0.14
CA GLU A 35 14.01 -25.88 0.93
C GLU A 35 14.48 -27.08 0.07
N ASN A 36 14.02 -27.16 -1.19
CA ASN A 36 14.36 -28.25 -2.10
C ASN A 36 15.66 -28.02 -2.89
N GLY A 37 16.31 -26.85 -2.72
CA GLY A 37 17.35 -26.35 -3.63
C GLY A 37 16.73 -25.83 -4.94
N PRO A 38 17.45 -25.02 -5.74
CA PRO A 38 16.97 -24.71 -7.08
C PRO A 38 16.74 -26.05 -7.76
N GLU A 39 15.48 -26.34 -8.11
CA GLU A 39 15.21 -27.38 -9.10
C GLU A 39 16.15 -27.04 -10.25
N GLU A 40 17.06 -27.96 -10.59
CA GLU A 40 17.68 -27.91 -11.89
C GLU A 40 16.49 -27.80 -12.84
N GLU A 41 16.30 -26.62 -13.42
CA GLU A 41 15.55 -26.51 -14.66
C GLU A 41 16.27 -27.50 -15.56
N GLU A 42 15.79 -28.75 -15.61
CA GLU A 42 16.11 -29.65 -16.69
C GLU A 42 15.89 -28.80 -17.93
N GLU A 43 16.99 -28.44 -18.60
CA GLU A 43 16.96 -27.80 -19.89
C GLU A 43 16.04 -28.67 -20.74
N ALA A 44 14.78 -28.28 -20.84
CA ALA A 44 13.86 -28.91 -21.75
C ALA A 44 14.52 -28.75 -23.13
N PRO A 45 14.89 -29.84 -23.82
CA PRO A 45 15.39 -29.69 -25.16
C PRO A 45 14.29 -29.03 -25.98
N ALA A 46 14.63 -27.88 -26.58
CA ALA A 46 13.79 -27.19 -27.54
C ALA A 46 13.45 -28.13 -28.72
N PRO A 47 12.34 -27.88 -29.43
CA PRO A 47 11.26 -28.85 -29.60
C PRO A 47 11.39 -29.71 -30.85
N GLU A 48 11.06 -31.00 -30.74
CA GLU A 48 10.57 -31.79 -31.87
C GLU A 48 9.04 -31.94 -31.78
N GLU A 49 8.39 -31.12 -32.61
CA GLU A 49 7.14 -31.40 -33.32
C GLU A 49 6.11 -32.35 -32.68
N SER A 50 4.99 -31.75 -32.24
CA SER A 50 3.63 -32.24 -32.46
C SER A 50 3.34 -33.74 -32.23
N ARG A 51 2.73 -34.07 -31.09
CA ARG A 51 1.61 -35.04 -30.91
C ARG A 51 1.51 -35.48 -29.45
N GLN A 52 1.00 -34.63 -28.54
CA GLN A 52 0.55 -35.13 -27.22
C GLN A 52 -0.36 -34.19 -26.40
N VAL A 53 -0.85 -33.07 -26.97
CA VAL A 53 -1.64 -32.07 -26.24
C VAL A 53 -3.13 -32.45 -26.07
N LEU A 54 -3.57 -33.66 -26.46
CA LEU A 54 -4.99 -34.05 -26.42
C LEU A 54 -5.37 -35.29 -25.59
N SER A 55 -4.47 -35.89 -24.78
CA SER A 55 -4.83 -37.15 -24.07
C SER A 55 -5.05 -37.09 -22.55
N ARG A 56 -4.71 -35.98 -21.86
CA ARG A 56 -4.80 -35.93 -20.38
C ARG A 56 -6.10 -35.34 -19.81
N MET A 57 -7.08 -35.02 -20.65
CA MET A 57 -8.40 -34.50 -20.25
C MET A 57 -9.44 -35.60 -19.98
N LYS A 58 -9.03 -36.83 -19.64
CA LYS A 58 -9.92 -38.00 -19.49
C LYS A 58 -9.94 -38.67 -18.11
N HIS A 59 -9.22 -38.18 -17.11
CA HIS A 59 -9.28 -38.78 -15.76
C HIS A 59 -10.19 -38.06 -14.75
N TRP A 60 -10.91 -37.02 -15.16
CA TRP A 60 -11.80 -36.25 -14.28
C TRP A 60 -13.29 -36.65 -14.38
N LEU A 61 -13.55 -37.95 -14.56
CA LEU A 61 -14.88 -38.55 -14.38
C LEU A 61 -14.76 -39.88 -13.64
N LYS A 62 -14.79 -39.82 -12.30
CA LYS A 62 -15.45 -40.80 -11.43
C LYS A 62 -15.61 -40.24 -10.01
N ARG A 63 -16.86 -39.88 -9.69
CA ARG A 63 -17.43 -39.65 -8.33
C ARG A 63 -17.10 -40.84 -7.41
N LYS A 64 -17.08 -40.74 -6.06
CA LYS A 64 -18.27 -40.43 -5.24
C LYS A 64 -17.96 -40.31 -3.72
N ASP A 65 -18.60 -39.32 -3.09
CA ASP A 65 -19.11 -39.10 -1.71
C ASP A 65 -18.36 -39.58 -0.46
N THR A 66 -17.97 -38.60 0.40
CA THR A 66 -18.39 -38.54 1.82
C THR A 66 -18.26 -37.10 2.32
N ALA A 67 -19.28 -36.63 3.03
CA ALA A 67 -19.43 -35.25 3.47
C ALA A 67 -18.93 -35.08 4.90
N GLU A 68 -17.91 -34.23 5.10
CA GLU A 68 -17.68 -33.48 6.33
C GLU A 68 -17.19 -32.07 5.97
N THR A 69 -17.75 -31.08 6.66
CA THR A 69 -17.62 -29.65 6.41
C THR A 69 -16.23 -29.14 6.77
N GLU A 70 -15.41 -28.87 5.76
CA GLU A 70 -14.27 -27.96 5.84
C GLU A 70 -14.33 -26.98 4.66
N GLU A 71 -14.07 -25.70 4.93
CA GLU A 71 -13.97 -24.62 3.94
C GLU A 71 -12.84 -24.92 2.94
N GLN A 72 -13.16 -25.67 1.90
CA GLN A 72 -12.23 -25.98 0.81
C GLN A 72 -12.06 -24.76 -0.09
N ALA A 73 -10.82 -24.27 -0.12
CA ALA A 73 -10.31 -23.33 -1.10
C ALA A 73 -10.73 -23.78 -2.52
N ALA A 74 -11.44 -22.91 -3.22
CA ALA A 74 -11.85 -23.14 -4.60
C ALA A 74 -10.64 -23.46 -5.50
N PRO A 75 -10.80 -24.37 -6.48
CA PRO A 75 -9.72 -24.81 -7.36
C PRO A 75 -9.20 -23.68 -8.25
N VAL A 76 -7.93 -23.80 -8.56
CA VAL A 76 -7.06 -22.89 -9.31
C VAL A 76 -7.65 -22.59 -10.69
N SER A 77 -8.16 -21.37 -10.87
CA SER A 77 -8.22 -20.78 -12.21
C SER A 77 -6.85 -20.19 -12.51
N PRO A 78 -6.26 -20.44 -13.69
CA PRO A 78 -5.09 -19.68 -14.14
C PRO A 78 -5.44 -18.19 -14.10
N ALA A 79 -4.47 -17.37 -13.71
CA ALA A 79 -4.57 -15.92 -13.74
C ALA A 79 -5.16 -15.47 -15.09
N PRO A 80 -6.21 -14.63 -15.11
CA PRO A 80 -6.72 -14.11 -16.37
C PRO A 80 -5.60 -13.40 -17.16
N PRO A 81 -5.58 -13.51 -18.49
CA PRO A 81 -4.56 -12.88 -19.33
C PRO A 81 -4.50 -11.37 -19.06
N GLY A 82 -3.30 -10.87 -18.73
CA GLY A 82 -3.05 -9.45 -18.38
C GLY A 82 -2.72 -9.17 -16.91
N GLU A 83 -2.66 -10.18 -16.04
CA GLU A 83 -2.10 -10.01 -14.69
C GLU A 83 -0.57 -9.87 -14.76
N LEU A 84 -0.02 -8.90 -14.00
CA LEU A 84 1.44 -8.72 -13.92
C LEU A 84 2.06 -9.95 -13.26
N ASP A 85 3.02 -10.58 -13.94
CA ASP A 85 3.73 -11.71 -13.38
C ASP A 85 4.69 -11.29 -12.27
N PHE A 86 4.59 -11.94 -11.12
CA PHE A 86 5.55 -11.84 -10.03
C PHE A 86 6.18 -13.21 -9.80
N ALA A 87 7.43 -13.37 -10.23
CA ALA A 87 8.24 -14.56 -10.01
C ALA A 87 9.50 -14.16 -9.23
N PRO A 88 9.51 -14.29 -7.89
CA PRO A 88 10.67 -13.94 -7.09
C PRO A 88 11.83 -14.90 -7.36
N GLN A 89 13.05 -14.37 -7.49
CA GLN A 89 14.25 -15.14 -7.81
C GLN A 89 15.25 -15.17 -6.65
N LEU A 90 15.93 -16.29 -6.48
CA LEU A 90 17.01 -16.43 -5.51
C LEU A 90 18.29 -15.83 -6.10
N ALA A 91 18.60 -14.57 -5.76
CA ALA A 91 19.85 -13.94 -6.19
C ALA A 91 21.09 -14.59 -5.57
N PHE A 92 20.94 -15.20 -4.40
CA PHE A 92 21.91 -16.02 -3.70
C PHE A 92 21.15 -17.02 -2.83
N LEU A 93 21.83 -18.07 -2.34
CA LEU A 93 21.24 -19.04 -1.43
C LEU A 93 21.25 -18.47 0.01
N PRO A 94 20.09 -18.08 0.58
CA PRO A 94 20.07 -17.57 1.95
C PRO A 94 20.34 -18.71 2.95
N GLU A 95 21.05 -18.40 4.03
CA GLU A 95 21.39 -19.37 5.07
C GLU A 95 20.25 -19.56 6.07
N THR A 96 19.32 -18.60 6.14
CA THR A 96 18.24 -18.57 7.12
C THR A 96 16.92 -18.14 6.48
N GLU A 97 15.80 -18.63 7.04
CA GLU A 97 14.45 -18.23 6.60
C GLU A 97 14.25 -16.70 6.72
N ASP A 98 14.89 -16.05 7.70
CA ASP A 98 14.82 -14.59 7.85
C ASP A 98 15.52 -13.84 6.70
N GLN A 99 16.63 -14.36 6.19
CA GLN A 99 17.27 -13.81 4.99
C GLN A 99 16.39 -14.04 3.76
N LEU A 100 15.79 -15.22 3.62
CA LEU A 100 14.84 -15.54 2.56
C LEU A 100 13.63 -14.57 2.57
N LYS A 101 13.03 -14.35 3.74
CA LYS A 101 11.94 -13.38 3.94
C LYS A 101 12.33 -11.98 3.48
N LYS A 102 13.53 -11.51 3.83
CA LYS A 102 14.02 -10.19 3.40
C LYS A 102 14.13 -10.10 1.88
N LEU A 103 14.71 -11.11 1.24
CA LEU A 103 14.83 -11.17 -0.23
C LEU A 103 13.47 -11.12 -0.92
N PHE A 104 12.53 -11.92 -0.44
CA PHE A 104 11.17 -11.93 -0.96
C PHE A 104 10.50 -10.57 -0.80
N LEU A 105 10.55 -9.98 0.39
CA LEU A 105 9.91 -8.69 0.68
C LEU A 105 10.52 -7.54 -0.13
N ASP A 106 11.82 -7.58 -0.42
CA ASP A 106 12.49 -6.56 -1.23
C ASP A 106 12.07 -6.65 -2.71
N GLN A 107 11.89 -7.85 -3.24
CA GLN A 107 11.35 -8.06 -4.58
C GLN A 107 9.85 -7.72 -4.65
N LEU A 108 9.08 -8.15 -3.64
CA LEU A 108 7.66 -7.86 -3.51
C LEU A 108 7.41 -6.37 -3.43
N PHE A 109 8.24 -5.61 -2.73
CA PHE A 109 8.11 -4.15 -2.63
C PHE A 109 8.14 -3.48 -4.01
N ARG A 110 9.08 -3.87 -4.87
CA ARG A 110 9.18 -3.35 -6.25
C ARG A 110 7.97 -3.75 -7.08
N PHE A 111 7.51 -4.99 -6.95
CA PHE A 111 6.31 -5.48 -7.62
C PHE A 111 5.07 -4.73 -7.15
N GLN A 112 4.92 -4.49 -5.85
CA GLN A 112 3.77 -3.83 -5.26
C GLN A 112 3.60 -2.40 -5.78
N LEU A 113 4.70 -1.67 -5.99
CA LEU A 113 4.64 -0.34 -6.61
C LEU A 113 4.09 -0.43 -8.05
N LYS A 114 4.62 -1.34 -8.88
CA LYS A 114 4.12 -1.58 -10.24
C LYS A 114 2.66 -2.04 -10.26
N TRP A 115 2.30 -2.92 -9.34
CA TRP A 115 0.93 -3.43 -9.18
C TRP A 115 -0.04 -2.31 -8.85
N ALA A 116 0.30 -1.47 -7.86
CA ALA A 116 -0.54 -0.36 -7.44
C ALA A 116 -0.69 0.69 -8.55
N SER A 117 0.38 1.00 -9.28
CA SER A 117 0.41 2.05 -10.30
C SER A 117 0.03 1.59 -11.72
N SER A 118 -0.69 0.47 -11.85
CA SER A 118 -1.09 -0.10 -13.14
C SER A 118 -2.54 -0.58 -13.13
N THR A 119 -3.22 -0.33 -14.23
CA THR A 119 -4.52 -0.95 -14.57
C THR A 119 -4.31 -1.93 -15.71
N LEU A 120 -5.40 -2.58 -16.17
CA LEU A 120 -5.34 -3.43 -17.36
C LEU A 120 -4.99 -2.65 -18.64
N LEU A 121 -5.22 -1.34 -18.67
CA LEU A 121 -5.10 -0.51 -19.87
C LEU A 121 -3.94 0.48 -19.81
N GLN A 122 -3.46 0.84 -18.61
CA GLN A 122 -2.51 1.91 -18.42
C GLN A 122 -1.52 1.57 -17.30
N GLN A 123 -0.28 2.01 -17.46
CA GLN A 123 0.74 1.93 -16.42
C GLN A 123 1.37 3.32 -16.25
N SER A 124 1.40 3.81 -15.01
CA SER A 124 2.10 5.04 -14.70
C SER A 124 3.60 4.80 -14.57
N GLU A 125 4.40 5.78 -15.01
CA GLU A 125 5.83 5.78 -14.78
C GLU A 125 6.13 6.12 -13.32
N ILE A 126 6.82 5.20 -12.62
CA ILE A 126 7.14 5.36 -11.20
C ILE A 126 8.53 6.00 -11.10
N PRO A 127 8.66 7.18 -10.48
CA PRO A 127 9.96 7.80 -10.27
C PRO A 127 10.86 6.92 -9.40
N ALA A 128 12.14 6.87 -9.73
CA ALA A 128 13.14 6.05 -9.04
C ALA A 128 13.18 6.31 -7.53
N VAL A 129 12.92 7.54 -7.07
CA VAL A 129 12.95 7.92 -5.65
C VAL A 129 12.01 7.08 -4.78
N LEU A 130 10.86 6.65 -5.30
CA LEU A 130 9.89 5.86 -4.55
C LEU A 130 10.37 4.43 -4.26
N TYR A 131 11.25 3.87 -5.12
CA TYR A 131 11.85 2.55 -4.90
C TYR A 131 12.89 2.55 -3.78
N PHE A 132 13.38 3.72 -3.36
CA PHE A 132 14.38 3.87 -2.31
C PHE A 132 13.83 4.61 -1.08
N ASP A 133 12.54 4.95 -1.09
CA ASP A 133 11.90 5.68 -0.01
C ASP A 133 11.77 4.77 1.24
N PRO A 134 12.44 5.13 2.35
CA PRO A 134 12.46 4.31 3.56
C PRO A 134 11.10 4.28 4.29
N ASP A 135 10.28 5.32 4.14
CA ASP A 135 8.97 5.41 4.81
C ASP A 135 7.94 4.55 4.08
N LEU A 136 7.96 4.59 2.74
CA LEU A 136 7.14 3.72 1.91
C LEU A 136 7.50 2.24 2.12
N LYS A 137 8.81 1.92 2.12
CA LYS A 137 9.29 0.56 2.43
C LYS A 137 8.88 0.11 3.83
N TYR A 138 8.97 1.01 4.81
CA TYR A 138 8.54 0.75 6.18
C TYR A 138 7.05 0.41 6.26
N PHE A 139 6.16 1.17 5.61
CA PHE A 139 4.73 0.85 5.63
C PHE A 139 4.43 -0.49 4.95
N LEU A 140 4.97 -0.72 3.75
CA LEU A 140 4.58 -1.86 2.93
C LEU A 140 5.17 -3.20 3.42
N GLN A 141 6.36 -3.19 4.02
CA GLN A 141 6.98 -4.44 4.48
C GLN A 141 6.69 -4.80 5.94
N ARG A 142 6.32 -3.82 6.78
CA ARG A 142 6.29 -4.03 8.24
C ARG A 142 4.89 -4.18 8.83
N PHE A 143 3.85 -3.76 8.11
CA PHE A 143 2.46 -3.87 8.57
C PHE A 143 1.75 -5.09 7.97
N PRO A 144 0.67 -5.59 8.61
CA PRO A 144 -0.13 -6.67 8.06
C PRO A 144 -0.78 -6.30 6.72
N ASP A 145 -1.06 -7.30 5.88
CA ASP A 145 -1.69 -7.11 4.56
C ASP A 145 -3.15 -6.60 4.64
N THR A 146 -3.72 -6.57 5.85
CA THR A 146 -5.04 -6.00 6.15
C THR A 146 -5.03 -4.48 6.29
N PHE A 147 -3.86 -3.84 6.17
CA PHE A 147 -3.71 -2.39 6.21
C PHE A 147 -3.68 -1.84 4.78
N LEU A 148 -4.34 -0.72 4.57
CA LEU A 148 -4.33 -0.02 3.28
C LEU A 148 -3.53 1.28 3.43
N LEU A 149 -2.69 1.58 2.45
CA LEU A 149 -1.83 2.76 2.45
C LEU A 149 -2.22 3.69 1.31
N MET A 150 -2.44 4.97 1.65
CA MET A 150 -2.41 6.07 0.68
C MET A 150 -1.17 6.90 0.97
N TYR A 151 -0.18 6.83 0.09
CA TYR A 151 1.11 7.49 0.28
C TYR A 151 1.05 8.93 -0.23
N ARG A 152 0.98 9.90 0.69
CA ARG A 152 0.82 11.35 0.39
C ARG A 152 -0.28 11.60 -0.65
N PRO A 153 -1.54 11.21 -0.37
CA PRO A 153 -2.61 11.37 -1.33
C PRO A 153 -2.87 12.84 -1.62
N VAL A 154 -3.35 13.12 -2.82
CA VAL A 154 -3.73 14.47 -3.20
C VAL A 154 -5.24 14.53 -3.39
N PHE A 155 -5.90 15.32 -2.55
CA PHE A 155 -7.35 15.49 -2.60
C PHE A 155 -7.73 16.76 -3.34
N SER A 156 -8.85 16.68 -4.07
CA SER A 156 -9.55 17.87 -4.55
C SER A 156 -10.60 18.30 -3.51
N PHE A 157 -10.39 19.44 -2.87
CA PHE A 157 -11.29 19.94 -1.83
C PHE A 157 -11.66 21.40 -2.10
N LYS A 158 -12.96 21.66 -2.35
CA LYS A 158 -13.49 23.01 -2.62
C LYS A 158 -12.70 23.78 -3.69
N LYS A 159 -12.36 23.12 -4.81
CA LYS A 159 -11.55 23.67 -5.92
C LYS A 159 -10.07 23.92 -5.61
N ALA A 160 -9.60 23.56 -4.41
CA ALA A 160 -8.18 23.52 -4.10
C ALA A 160 -7.65 22.09 -4.23
N VAL A 161 -6.47 21.95 -4.80
CA VAL A 161 -5.72 20.69 -4.84
C VAL A 161 -4.71 20.73 -3.71
N LEU A 162 -4.81 19.77 -2.79
CA LEU A 162 -4.00 19.78 -1.57
C LEU A 162 -3.35 18.41 -1.37
N GLU A 163 -2.03 18.43 -1.25
CA GLU A 163 -1.26 17.27 -0.85
C GLU A 163 -1.38 17.05 0.67
N MET A 164 -1.67 15.80 1.02
CA MET A 164 -1.87 15.36 2.39
C MET A 164 -0.66 14.62 2.94
N GLU A 165 -0.65 14.45 4.26
CA GLU A 165 0.23 13.50 4.94
C GLU A 165 -0.21 12.05 4.64
N HIS A 166 0.63 11.07 4.98
CA HIS A 166 0.36 9.66 4.70
C HIS A 166 -0.90 9.19 5.43
N LEU A 167 -1.75 8.41 4.74
CA LEU A 167 -2.91 7.78 5.37
C LEU A 167 -2.70 6.28 5.45
N LEU A 168 -2.69 5.75 6.66
CA LEU A 168 -2.64 4.32 6.93
C LEU A 168 -3.98 3.87 7.52
N ILE A 169 -4.73 3.07 6.76
CA ILE A 169 -6.07 2.64 7.11
C ILE A 169 -5.97 1.25 7.75
N SER A 170 -6.03 1.20 9.07
CA SER A 170 -6.03 -0.04 9.84
C SER A 170 -7.44 -0.58 10.02
N PRO A 171 -7.62 -1.80 10.57
CA PRO A 171 -8.93 -2.32 10.93
C PRO A 171 -9.68 -1.54 12.02
N MET A 172 -9.05 -0.54 12.64
CA MET A 172 -9.62 0.23 13.76
C MET A 172 -9.80 1.71 13.44
N ALA A 173 -8.92 2.31 12.64
CA ALA A 173 -8.94 3.74 12.35
C ALA A 173 -8.19 4.09 11.06
N VAL A 174 -8.46 5.28 10.52
CA VAL A 174 -7.60 5.95 9.56
C VAL A 174 -6.55 6.74 10.33
N TRP A 175 -5.29 6.36 10.19
CA TRP A 175 -4.16 7.09 10.76
C TRP A 175 -3.64 8.10 9.74
N CYS A 176 -3.75 9.38 10.07
CA CYS A 176 -2.97 10.42 9.41
C CYS A 176 -1.57 10.42 10.04
N ILE A 177 -0.52 10.24 9.25
CA ILE A 177 0.83 10.03 9.75
C ILE A 177 1.78 11.02 9.08
N ALA A 178 2.54 11.75 9.90
CA ALA A 178 3.67 12.55 9.44
C ALA A 178 4.97 12.06 10.08
N PHE A 179 6.06 12.00 9.32
CA PHE A 179 7.39 11.67 9.83
C PHE A 179 8.20 12.92 10.15
N VAL A 180 8.92 12.87 11.28
CA VAL A 180 9.83 13.93 11.74
C VAL A 180 11.17 13.31 12.06
N GLU A 181 11.80 12.75 11.04
CA GLU A 181 13.06 12.03 11.16
C GLU A 181 14.11 12.75 10.34
N LYS A 182 15.16 13.24 11.01
CA LYS A 182 16.31 13.84 10.36
C LYS A 182 17.58 13.14 10.83
N GLU A 183 18.21 13.67 11.87
CA GLU A 183 19.45 13.16 12.44
C GLU A 183 19.17 12.19 13.60
N LYS A 184 20.06 11.21 13.76
CA LYS A 184 19.99 10.24 14.84
C LYS A 184 20.10 10.94 16.20
N ASP A 185 19.23 10.55 17.12
CA ASP A 185 19.10 11.07 18.48
C ASP A 185 18.84 12.58 18.56
N ALA A 186 18.28 13.18 17.50
CA ALA A 186 17.83 14.58 17.51
C ALA A 186 16.63 14.77 18.45
N VAL A 187 16.58 15.94 19.10
CA VAL A 187 15.46 16.35 19.97
C VAL A 187 14.68 17.47 19.29
N PHE A 188 13.38 17.26 19.10
CA PHE A 188 12.46 18.22 18.52
C PHE A 188 11.62 18.86 19.62
N PHE A 189 11.70 20.18 19.75
CA PHE A 189 10.86 20.97 20.65
C PHE A 189 9.62 21.42 19.90
N GLY A 190 8.51 20.73 20.18
CA GLY A 190 7.21 21.05 19.64
C GLY A 190 6.65 22.35 20.21
N SER A 191 5.87 23.04 19.39
CA SER A 191 5.12 24.23 19.79
C SER A 191 3.89 24.40 18.92
N ASN A 192 2.94 25.22 19.38
CA ASN A 192 1.78 25.66 18.60
C ASN A 192 2.14 26.67 17.48
N GLY A 193 3.39 27.12 17.43
CA GLY A 193 3.87 28.05 16.41
C GLY A 193 4.09 27.40 15.05
N ARG A 194 4.40 28.23 14.04
CA ARG A 194 4.72 27.78 12.67
C ARG A 194 6.01 26.97 12.59
N PHE A 195 6.92 27.15 13.55
CA PHE A 195 8.25 26.54 13.54
C PHE A 195 8.52 25.79 14.83
N TRP A 196 9.21 24.66 14.70
CA TRP A 196 9.80 23.92 15.80
C TRP A 196 11.30 24.12 15.82
N LYS A 197 11.90 23.86 16.97
CA LYS A 197 13.35 23.83 17.12
C LYS A 197 13.81 22.39 17.14
N LYS A 198 14.74 22.04 16.26
CA LYS A 198 15.46 20.77 16.26
C LYS A 198 16.83 21.02 16.89
N ARG A 199 17.17 20.28 17.92
CA ARG A 199 18.49 20.31 18.55
C ARG A 199 19.20 18.98 18.33
N THR A 200 20.44 19.06 17.89
CA THR A 200 21.37 17.93 17.82
C THR A 200 22.60 18.23 18.66
N ALA A 201 23.53 17.29 18.77
CA ALA A 201 24.75 17.49 19.56
C ALA A 201 25.60 18.70 19.09
N ARG A 202 25.43 19.13 17.83
CA ARG A 202 26.28 20.13 17.18
C ARG A 202 25.56 21.42 16.78
N ASN A 203 24.23 21.40 16.60
CA ASN A 203 23.51 22.55 16.07
C ASN A 203 22.05 22.63 16.57
N GLU A 204 21.47 23.83 16.47
CA GLU A 204 20.04 24.09 16.62
C GLU A 204 19.48 24.65 15.29
N GLU A 205 18.49 23.98 14.72
CA GLU A 205 17.86 24.33 13.44
C GLU A 205 16.37 24.62 13.67
N LYS A 206 15.79 25.59 12.95
CA LYS A 206 14.33 25.77 12.91
C LYS A 206 13.75 24.95 11.76
N ILE A 207 12.71 24.17 12.04
CA ILE A 207 11.97 23.40 11.05
C ILE A 207 10.51 23.85 11.03
N LEU A 208 9.81 23.64 9.92
CA LEU A 208 8.36 23.85 9.87
C LEU A 208 7.65 22.86 10.79
N ASN A 209 6.61 23.32 11.46
CA ASN A 209 5.79 22.50 12.34
C ASN A 209 5.00 21.44 11.51
N PRO A 210 5.33 20.15 11.62
CA PRO A 210 4.68 19.08 10.87
C PRO A 210 3.24 18.83 11.34
N ALA A 211 2.90 19.20 12.58
CA ALA A 211 1.54 19.06 13.11
C ALA A 211 0.52 19.95 12.37
N ILE A 212 0.95 21.02 11.70
CA ILE A 212 0.05 21.88 10.93
C ILE A 212 -0.49 21.15 9.70
N ALA A 213 0.40 20.52 8.92
CA ALA A 213 0.00 19.73 7.75
C ALA A 213 -0.80 18.49 8.16
N LEU A 214 -0.43 17.88 9.29
CA LEU A 214 -1.14 16.74 9.87
C LEU A 214 -2.57 17.08 10.33
N ALA A 215 -2.75 18.20 11.04
CA ALA A 215 -4.07 18.66 11.49
C ALA A 215 -4.97 19.06 10.31
N ARG A 216 -4.39 19.66 9.26
CA ARG A 216 -5.11 19.93 8.00
C ARG A 216 -5.58 18.63 7.35
N THR A 217 -4.70 17.64 7.26
CA THR A 217 -5.00 16.32 6.68
C THR A 217 -6.16 15.65 7.42
N GLU A 218 -6.07 15.57 8.74
CA GLU A 218 -7.13 15.00 9.58
C GLU A 218 -8.48 15.71 9.37
N LYS A 219 -8.49 17.05 9.36
CA LYS A 219 -9.73 17.82 9.17
C LYS A 219 -10.38 17.54 7.82
N ILE A 220 -9.58 17.41 6.76
CA ILE A 220 -10.08 17.09 5.41
C ILE A 220 -10.61 15.66 5.37
N VAL A 221 -9.84 14.69 5.88
CA VAL A 221 -10.24 13.27 5.94
C VAL A 221 -11.54 13.11 6.73
N ARG A 222 -11.65 13.70 7.91
CA ARG A 222 -12.90 13.69 8.71
C ARG A 222 -14.06 14.34 7.96
N SER A 223 -13.81 15.45 7.26
CA SER A 223 -14.85 16.11 6.47
C SER A 223 -15.35 15.25 5.32
N ILE A 224 -14.46 14.51 4.65
CA ILE A 224 -14.81 13.59 3.57
C ILE A 224 -15.64 12.44 4.15
N LEU A 225 -15.15 11.76 5.19
CA LEU A 225 -15.87 10.63 5.80
C LEU A 225 -17.26 11.04 6.33
N LYS A 226 -17.37 12.21 6.96
CA LYS A 226 -18.65 12.74 7.44
C LYS A 226 -19.64 13.02 6.32
N ARG A 227 -19.19 13.51 5.15
CA ARG A 227 -20.05 13.77 3.99
C ARG A 227 -20.69 12.48 3.46
N HIS A 228 -20.00 11.35 3.59
CA HIS A 228 -20.45 10.03 3.15
C HIS A 228 -21.07 9.18 4.28
N ASP A 229 -21.37 9.81 5.42
CA ASP A 229 -21.99 9.17 6.59
C ASP A 229 -21.19 7.96 7.12
N ILE A 230 -19.86 8.10 7.12
CA ILE A 230 -18.94 7.07 7.60
C ILE A 230 -18.44 7.45 8.99
N THR A 231 -18.89 6.71 10.00
CA THR A 231 -18.46 6.82 11.39
C THR A 231 -17.22 5.97 11.66
N PHE A 232 -16.13 6.21 10.94
CA PHE A 232 -14.86 5.52 11.13
C PHE A 232 -13.85 6.43 11.83
N PRO A 233 -13.15 5.97 12.89
CA PRO A 233 -12.22 6.82 13.64
C PRO A 233 -11.08 7.33 12.77
N VAL A 234 -10.65 8.56 13.03
CA VAL A 234 -9.47 9.17 12.41
C VAL A 234 -8.52 9.57 13.54
N GLU A 235 -7.28 9.14 13.46
CA GLU A 235 -6.24 9.40 14.46
C GLU A 235 -5.08 10.13 13.79
N ARG A 236 -4.34 10.94 14.56
CA ARG A 236 -3.13 11.61 14.06
C ARG A 236 -1.92 11.07 14.78
N ALA A 237 -0.90 10.68 14.04
CA ALA A 237 0.37 10.25 14.60
C ALA A 237 1.53 11.04 14.01
N LEU A 238 2.42 11.46 14.88
CA LEU A 238 3.68 12.06 14.53
C LEU A 238 4.79 11.08 14.87
N ILE A 239 5.45 10.52 13.85
CA ILE A 239 6.43 9.45 14.03
C ILE A 239 7.86 10.01 13.97
N CYS A 240 8.66 9.65 14.97
CA CYS A 240 10.09 9.90 15.02
C CYS A 240 10.83 8.67 15.55
N ARG A 241 11.17 7.73 14.68
CA ARG A 241 11.82 6.45 15.02
C ARG A 241 13.23 6.62 15.59
N ASN A 242 13.93 7.68 15.18
CA ASN A 242 15.36 7.87 15.47
C ASN A 242 15.66 9.02 16.45
N GLY A 243 14.65 9.67 17.03
CA GLY A 243 14.84 10.85 17.89
C GLY A 243 13.75 10.99 18.95
N PHE A 244 13.72 12.15 19.59
CA PHE A 244 12.79 12.46 20.68
C PHE A 244 11.97 13.70 20.36
N ILE A 245 10.71 13.70 20.76
CA ILE A 245 9.83 14.87 20.61
C ILE A 245 9.41 15.31 22.01
N GLN A 246 9.68 16.57 22.33
CA GLN A 246 9.25 17.22 23.56
C GLN A 246 8.18 18.24 23.23
N TRP A 247 6.94 17.91 23.59
CA TRP A 247 5.81 18.82 23.46
C TRP A 247 4.78 18.52 24.56
N PRO A 248 4.95 19.09 25.76
CA PRO A 248 4.03 18.84 26.88
C PRO A 248 2.61 19.30 26.58
N ASP A 249 2.47 20.46 25.92
CA ASP A 249 1.19 21.06 25.56
C ASP A 249 0.69 20.63 24.17
N ALA A 250 0.91 19.35 23.82
CA ALA A 250 0.46 18.81 22.54
C ALA A 250 -1.09 18.75 22.51
N PRO A 251 -1.73 19.06 21.36
CA PRO A 251 -3.18 18.98 21.23
C PRO A 251 -3.72 17.57 21.47
N ASP A 252 -4.92 17.48 22.03
CA ASP A 252 -5.60 16.20 22.23
C ASP A 252 -5.76 15.42 20.91
N GLY A 253 -5.66 14.09 21.00
CA GLY A 253 -5.75 13.19 19.84
C GLY A 253 -4.55 13.27 18.88
N LEU A 254 -3.44 13.88 19.29
CA LEU A 254 -2.15 13.76 18.60
C LEU A 254 -1.27 12.72 19.31
N HIS A 255 -1.01 11.60 18.64
CA HIS A 255 -0.10 10.57 19.12
C HIS A 255 1.33 10.93 18.77
N ILE A 256 2.13 11.31 19.76
CA ILE A 256 3.56 11.55 19.58
C ILE A 256 4.30 10.21 19.72
N LEU A 257 4.70 9.66 18.57
CA LEU A 257 5.35 8.36 18.46
C LEU A 257 6.86 8.56 18.24
N ASP A 258 7.54 9.09 19.26
CA ASP A 258 9.01 9.18 19.27
C ASP A 258 9.66 7.82 19.58
N LYS A 259 11.00 7.78 19.65
CA LYS A 259 11.78 6.54 19.88
C LYS A 259 11.28 5.70 21.07
N ARG A 260 10.62 6.29 22.08
CA ARG A 260 10.10 5.58 23.26
C ARG A 260 8.76 4.86 22.98
N PRO A 261 7.63 5.55 22.72
CA PRO A 261 6.34 4.88 22.53
C PRO A 261 6.16 4.25 21.15
N HIS A 262 7.00 4.61 20.16
CA HIS A 262 6.89 4.07 18.80
C HIS A 262 6.96 2.53 18.77
N ALA A 263 7.90 1.94 19.52
CA ALA A 263 8.11 0.49 19.51
C ALA A 263 6.87 -0.28 19.99
N GLU A 264 6.20 0.23 21.04
CA GLU A 264 4.99 -0.38 21.58
C GLU A 264 3.81 -0.23 20.61
N TRP A 265 3.56 0.99 20.12
CA TRP A 265 2.52 1.25 19.13
C TRP A 265 2.72 0.38 17.89
N PHE A 266 3.94 0.29 17.38
CA PHE A 266 4.27 -0.51 16.22
C PHE A 266 4.00 -2.00 16.44
N ARG A 267 4.40 -2.54 17.60
CA ARG A 267 4.09 -3.93 17.98
C ARG A 267 2.58 -4.15 18.05
N HIS A 268 1.83 -3.22 18.63
CA HIS A 268 0.38 -3.29 18.68
C HIS A 268 -0.24 -3.33 17.28
N GLN A 269 0.13 -2.40 16.38
CA GLN A 269 -0.38 -2.38 15.00
C GLN A 269 -0.07 -3.67 14.24
N ARG A 270 1.13 -4.25 14.42
CA ARG A 270 1.51 -5.52 13.76
C ARG A 270 0.71 -6.73 14.24
N ASN A 271 0.17 -6.67 15.44
CA ASN A 271 -0.65 -7.75 16.00
C ASN A 271 -2.13 -7.64 15.63
N LEU A 272 -2.55 -6.55 14.96
CA LEU A 272 -3.91 -6.40 14.43
C LEU A 272 -4.10 -7.25 13.17
N ARG A 273 -4.33 -8.55 13.38
CA ARG A 273 -4.55 -9.55 12.31
C ARG A 273 -6.03 -9.79 12.00
N SER A 274 -6.92 -8.91 12.43
CA SER A 274 -8.34 -9.04 12.09
C SER A 274 -8.54 -8.92 10.58
N PRO A 275 -9.46 -9.69 9.98
CA PRO A 275 -9.79 -9.56 8.57
C PRO A 275 -10.31 -8.16 8.24
N PHE A 276 -10.34 -7.83 6.95
CA PHE A 276 -10.90 -6.55 6.49
C PHE A 276 -12.32 -6.36 7.01
N LYS A 277 -12.56 -5.19 7.59
CA LYS A 277 -13.90 -4.80 8.04
C LYS A 277 -14.60 -4.00 6.95
N TYR A 278 -15.92 -4.16 6.85
CA TYR A 278 -16.73 -3.42 5.87
C TYR A 278 -16.51 -1.90 5.96
N MET A 279 -16.53 -1.31 7.16
CA MET A 279 -16.34 0.13 7.36
C MET A 279 -14.93 0.61 6.97
N GLN A 280 -13.91 -0.25 7.13
CA GLN A 280 -12.54 0.04 6.73
C GLN A 280 -12.44 0.16 5.20
N LEU A 281 -12.97 -0.83 4.48
CA LEU A 281 -12.99 -0.84 3.01
C LEU A 281 -13.84 0.31 2.45
N LYS A 282 -15.00 0.57 3.07
CA LYS A 282 -15.87 1.69 2.69
C LYS A 282 -15.17 3.05 2.88
N ALA A 283 -14.49 3.25 4.01
CA ALA A 283 -13.71 4.46 4.27
C ALA A 283 -12.57 4.62 3.25
N ALA A 284 -11.84 3.54 2.97
CA ALA A 284 -10.76 3.55 1.98
C ALA A 284 -11.26 3.88 0.58
N GLN A 285 -12.37 3.28 0.13
CA GLN A 285 -12.95 3.56 -1.18
C GLN A 285 -13.41 5.02 -1.31
N VAL A 286 -14.07 5.57 -0.29
CA VAL A 286 -14.51 6.97 -0.32
C VAL A 286 -13.33 7.94 -0.37
N LEU A 287 -12.28 7.68 0.42
CA LEU A 287 -11.07 8.49 0.37
C LEU A 287 -10.40 8.41 -1.00
N LEU A 288 -10.31 7.20 -1.59
CA LEU A 288 -9.70 6.99 -2.90
C LEU A 288 -10.47 7.74 -4.00
N ASN A 289 -11.80 7.76 -3.94
CA ASN A 289 -12.64 8.44 -4.93
C ASN A 289 -12.51 9.97 -4.88
N GLU A 290 -12.09 10.54 -3.75
CA GLU A 290 -11.85 11.99 -3.61
C GLU A 290 -10.40 12.37 -3.97
N CYS A 291 -9.53 11.39 -4.21
CA CYS A 291 -8.20 11.62 -4.77
C CYS A 291 -8.33 12.16 -6.20
N LEU A 292 -7.37 13.02 -6.56
CA LEU A 292 -7.24 13.46 -7.94
C LEU A 292 -6.70 12.30 -8.79
N ALA A 293 -7.59 11.60 -9.47
CA ALA A 293 -7.27 10.53 -10.41
C ALA A 293 -7.62 10.95 -11.84
N THR A 294 -6.79 10.53 -12.80
CA THR A 294 -6.86 10.93 -14.20
C THR A 294 -8.05 10.29 -14.92
N ASN A 295 -9.26 10.78 -14.67
CA ASN A 295 -10.44 10.48 -15.49
C ASN A 295 -11.08 11.75 -16.07
N THR A 296 -10.27 12.74 -16.43
CA THR A 296 -10.70 13.78 -17.38
C THR A 296 -10.32 13.37 -18.79
N SER A 297 -11.06 12.41 -19.35
CA SER A 297 -11.36 12.46 -20.78
C SER A 297 -12.21 13.73 -20.98
N SER A 298 -11.57 14.78 -21.47
CA SER A 298 -12.24 15.96 -22.00
C SER A 298 -13.10 15.53 -23.21
N GLY A 299 -14.33 15.09 -22.93
CA GLY A 299 -15.40 15.00 -23.90
C GLY A 299 -15.82 16.41 -24.31
N ASN A 300 -15.01 17.06 -25.15
CA ASN A 300 -15.39 18.28 -25.84
C ASN A 300 -15.98 17.90 -27.19
N SER A 301 -17.14 17.23 -27.18
CA SER A 301 -18.06 17.25 -28.32
C SER A 301 -18.82 18.57 -28.28
N GLY A 302 -18.10 19.65 -28.59
CA GLY A 302 -18.69 20.93 -28.94
C GLY A 302 -19.46 20.76 -30.24
N ALA A 303 -20.77 20.58 -30.11
CA ALA A 303 -21.72 20.64 -31.21
C ALA A 303 -21.62 22.01 -31.90
N ALA A 304 -20.90 22.07 -33.02
CA ALA A 304 -20.97 23.20 -33.94
C ALA A 304 -22.29 23.11 -34.72
N ARG A 305 -23.33 23.68 -34.12
CA ARG A 305 -24.56 24.09 -34.81
C ARG A 305 -24.37 25.53 -35.31
N GLY A 306 -24.50 25.71 -36.62
CA GLY A 306 -25.11 26.90 -37.22
C GLY A 306 -24.19 28.02 -37.68
N GLY A 307 -24.33 28.39 -38.96
CA GLY A 307 -23.87 29.69 -39.47
C GLY A 307 -23.53 29.68 -40.96
N GLY A 308 -24.53 29.43 -41.82
CA GLY A 308 -24.49 29.88 -43.22
C GLY A 308 -24.98 31.32 -43.33
N GLY A 309 -24.45 32.05 -44.31
CA GLY A 309 -24.70 33.47 -44.60
C GLY A 309 -23.52 34.33 -44.12
N GLU A 310 -22.82 35.10 -44.94
CA GLU A 310 -23.02 35.61 -46.31
C GLU A 310 -21.72 35.49 -47.12
#